data_AF-A0A285P999-F1
#
_entry.id   AF-A0A285P999-F1
#
_cell.length_a   1.000
_cell.length_b   1.000
_cell.length_c   1.000
_cell.angle_alpha   90.00
_cell.angle_beta   90.00
_cell.angle_gamma   90.00
#
_symmetry.space_group_name_H-M   'P 1'
#
loop_
_entity.id
_entity.type
_entity.pdbx_description
1 polymer ?
#
loop_
_entity_poly.entity_id
_entity_poly.type
_entity_poly.pdbx_seq_one_letter_code
_entity_poly.pdbx_strand_id
1 'polypeptide(L)'
;MIQVDVVKEALKKNKVRTEVFKEIEYLRFVDDFKDVPRGTAIFKDFVVWGYPHIGRIFQLSSGLLEQFNAPVWVEEKVDGYNTRIFFHNGEVYALTRGGYICAFTTDRVKDFINPAFFEENPDLVLCAEVAGPENPYVEESPPYIEEDIRFFVFDIMKKGEQGFLPYREKLKLIEKYNLPHVELFGRFELSRVDDIKRILIKLNDEKREGVVFKEDSQRDKRVKYITSYANINDIRITSLNMLGLPADYYTNRLLRLALFIEEEGLKADESLYTEVGKAFLEGIFKACQMVRSEGKVYRTFRCRFNKKENALIFLEQIKHASAHIQVNERSLEKEGKYYVLEFEKVFLNMTGLLGHILKGGSVID
;
A
#
# COMPACT_ATOMS: atom_id res chain seq x y z
N MET A 1 7.42 6.54 -24.42
CA MET A 1 8.85 6.64 -24.02
C MET A 1 9.09 7.96 -23.29
N ILE A 2 9.84 7.96 -22.19
CA ILE A 2 10.22 9.17 -21.45
C ILE A 2 11.31 9.90 -22.25
N GLN A 3 11.17 11.21 -22.43
CA GLN A 3 12.17 12.01 -23.14
C GLN A 3 13.50 12.04 -22.36
N VAL A 4 14.62 11.89 -23.07
CA VAL A 4 15.98 11.85 -22.46
C VAL A 4 16.27 13.13 -21.65
N ASP A 5 15.84 14.28 -22.14
CA ASP A 5 16.07 15.56 -21.45
C ASP A 5 15.32 15.65 -20.12
N VAL A 6 14.14 15.01 -20.01
CA VAL A 6 13.41 14.90 -18.74
C VAL A 6 14.21 14.08 -17.73
N VAL A 7 14.82 12.97 -18.16
CA VAL A 7 15.65 12.12 -17.28
C VAL A 7 16.91 12.86 -16.84
N LYS A 8 17.60 13.55 -17.76
CA LYS A 8 18.79 14.37 -17.44
C LYS A 8 18.47 15.47 -16.44
N GLU A 9 17.34 16.16 -16.61
CA GLU A 9 16.91 17.19 -15.67
C GLU A 9 16.56 16.60 -14.30
N ALA A 10 15.86 15.46 -14.27
CA ALA A 10 15.48 14.78 -13.03
C ALA A 10 16.70 14.29 -12.25
N LEU A 11 17.75 13.79 -12.92
CA LEU A 11 19.04 13.43 -12.31
C LEU A 11 19.70 14.64 -11.66
N LYS A 12 19.77 15.78 -12.36
CA LYS A 12 20.35 17.03 -11.80
C LYS A 12 19.60 17.53 -10.57
N LYS A 13 18.28 17.27 -10.50
CA LYS A 13 17.41 17.67 -9.38
C LYS A 13 17.28 16.59 -8.28
N ASN A 14 18.07 15.52 -8.33
CA ASN A 14 18.00 14.39 -7.40
C ASN A 14 16.62 13.72 -7.33
N LYS A 15 15.84 13.78 -8.41
CA LYS A 15 14.51 13.16 -8.55
C LYS A 15 14.57 11.76 -9.16
N VAL A 16 15.75 11.35 -9.64
CA VAL A 16 16.04 9.99 -10.10
C VAL A 16 17.29 9.48 -9.39
N ARG A 17 17.31 8.19 -9.04
CA ARG A 17 18.48 7.49 -8.50
C ARG A 17 18.78 6.23 -9.29
N THR A 18 20.05 5.89 -9.40
CA THR A 18 20.47 4.56 -9.86
C THR A 18 20.27 3.56 -8.74
N GLU A 19 19.71 2.41 -9.08
CA GLU A 19 19.47 1.30 -8.19
C GLU A 19 20.08 0.04 -8.78
N VAL A 20 20.53 -0.86 -7.90
CA VAL A 20 21.06 -2.17 -8.29
C VAL A 20 20.33 -3.24 -7.48
N PHE A 21 19.81 -4.25 -8.16
CA PHE A 21 19.25 -5.43 -7.54
C PHE A 21 19.89 -6.67 -8.16
N LYS A 22 20.81 -7.31 -7.42
CA LYS A 22 21.69 -8.36 -7.97
C LYS A 22 22.41 -7.81 -9.21
N GLU A 23 22.23 -8.43 -10.37
CA GLU A 23 22.84 -8.02 -11.64
C GLU A 23 22.00 -6.97 -12.42
N ILE A 24 20.87 -6.51 -11.86
CA ILE A 24 19.95 -5.59 -12.55
C ILE A 24 20.21 -4.16 -12.09
N GLU A 25 20.75 -3.36 -13.00
CA GLU A 25 20.85 -1.91 -12.85
C GLU A 25 19.66 -1.21 -13.52
N TYR A 26 19.08 -0.24 -12.82
CA TYR A 26 17.96 0.55 -13.33
C TYR A 26 17.92 1.95 -12.71
N LEU A 27 17.24 2.89 -13.38
CA LEU A 27 16.98 4.21 -12.83
C LEU A 27 15.58 4.25 -12.20
N ARG A 28 15.46 4.87 -11.04
CA ARG A 28 14.21 4.95 -10.27
C ARG A 28 13.84 6.39 -9.95
N PHE A 29 12.63 6.80 -10.30
CA PHE A 29 12.06 8.08 -9.90
C PHE A 29 11.70 8.05 -8.42
N VAL A 30 12.38 8.87 -7.60
CA VAL A 30 12.18 8.89 -6.14
C VAL A 30 10.95 9.71 -5.72
N ASP A 31 10.54 10.64 -6.57
CA ASP A 31 9.41 11.56 -6.44
C ASP A 31 8.72 11.74 -7.80
N ASP A 32 7.52 12.32 -7.78
CA ASP A 32 6.88 12.81 -8.99
C ASP A 32 7.75 13.89 -9.65
N PHE A 33 7.86 13.84 -10.97
CA PHE A 33 8.59 14.84 -11.73
C PHE A 33 7.94 15.09 -13.09
N LYS A 34 7.35 16.29 -13.24
CA LYS A 34 6.47 16.60 -14.38
C LYS A 34 5.37 15.54 -14.48
N ASP A 35 5.18 14.94 -15.65
CA ASP A 35 4.19 13.87 -15.89
C ASP A 35 4.72 12.46 -15.58
N VAL A 36 5.88 12.34 -14.94
CA VAL A 36 6.46 11.04 -14.54
C VAL A 36 6.14 10.77 -13.07
N PRO A 37 5.27 9.78 -12.77
CA PRO A 37 4.92 9.45 -11.40
C PRO A 37 6.09 8.80 -10.65
N ARG A 38 6.14 9.04 -9.35
CA ARG A 38 7.05 8.40 -8.39
C ARG A 38 7.01 6.88 -8.55
N GLY A 39 8.18 6.27 -8.43
CA GLY A 39 8.36 4.83 -8.54
C GLY A 39 8.41 4.32 -9.98
N THR A 40 8.39 5.19 -10.98
CA THR A 40 8.75 4.81 -12.35
C THR A 40 10.18 4.26 -12.38
N ALA A 41 10.35 3.08 -12.97
CA ALA A 41 11.62 2.38 -13.10
C ALA A 41 11.98 2.27 -14.58
N ILE A 42 13.17 2.76 -14.96
CA ILE A 42 13.73 2.69 -16.31
C ILE A 42 14.81 1.62 -16.30
N PHE A 43 14.55 0.53 -17.02
CA PHE A 43 15.52 -0.50 -17.35
C PHE A 43 16.15 -0.17 -18.71
N LYS A 44 17.19 -0.92 -19.09
CA LYS A 44 17.88 -0.73 -20.37
C LYS A 44 16.92 -0.75 -21.58
N ASP A 45 16.01 -1.73 -21.60
CA ASP A 45 15.18 -2.02 -22.78
C ASP A 45 13.72 -1.58 -22.64
N PHE A 46 13.27 -1.24 -21.43
CA PHE A 46 11.86 -0.89 -21.17
C PHE A 46 11.69 -0.02 -19.93
N VAL A 47 10.49 0.54 -19.79
CA VAL A 47 10.07 1.33 -18.62
C VAL A 47 8.89 0.65 -17.95
N VAL A 48 8.95 0.55 -16.62
CA VAL A 48 7.79 0.21 -15.79
C VAL A 48 7.33 1.49 -15.09
N TRP A 49 6.24 2.07 -15.59
CA TRP A 49 5.70 3.32 -15.07
C TRP A 49 5.23 3.18 -13.62
N GLY A 50 5.43 4.22 -12.82
CA GLY A 50 4.89 4.37 -11.47
C GLY A 50 3.37 4.20 -11.51
N TYR A 51 2.80 3.41 -10.60
CA TYR A 51 1.35 3.37 -10.49
C TYR A 51 0.86 4.76 -10.06
N PRO A 52 -0.15 5.36 -10.71
CA PRO A 52 -0.55 6.75 -10.47
C PRO A 52 -1.20 6.95 -9.10
N HIS A 53 -1.36 8.21 -8.68
CA HIS A 53 -2.16 8.53 -7.50
C HIS A 53 -3.65 8.37 -7.81
N ILE A 54 -4.39 7.68 -6.93
CA ILE A 54 -5.85 7.59 -7.00
C ILE A 54 -6.43 8.68 -6.09
N GLY A 55 -7.24 9.56 -6.69
CA GLY A 55 -7.94 10.63 -5.97
C GLY A 55 -8.91 10.07 -4.93
N ARG A 56 -9.22 10.84 -3.90
CA ARG A 56 -10.17 10.45 -2.86
C ARG A 56 -11.38 11.38 -2.90
N ILE A 57 -12.57 10.80 -2.82
CA ILE A 57 -13.80 11.52 -2.52
C ILE A 57 -14.14 11.33 -1.04
N PHE A 58 -14.69 12.37 -0.41
CA PHE A 58 -15.01 12.36 1.02
C PHE A 58 -16.51 12.22 1.29
N GLN A 59 -17.33 12.68 0.34
CA GLN A 59 -18.75 12.38 0.28
C GLN A 59 -18.99 11.48 -0.93
N LEU A 60 -19.68 10.37 -0.71
CA LEU A 60 -19.90 9.35 -1.72
C LEU A 60 -20.87 9.86 -2.80
N SER A 61 -22.00 10.40 -2.38
CA SER A 61 -23.13 10.73 -3.26
C SER A 61 -22.79 11.88 -4.20
N SER A 62 -22.30 12.99 -3.65
CA SER A 62 -21.83 14.13 -4.43
C SER A 62 -20.53 13.82 -5.16
N GLY A 63 -19.60 13.09 -4.53
CA GLY A 63 -18.31 12.75 -5.11
C GLY A 63 -18.40 11.84 -6.33
N LEU A 64 -19.30 10.85 -6.34
CA LEU A 64 -19.50 9.99 -7.51
C LEU A 64 -20.04 10.78 -8.71
N LEU A 65 -21.04 11.64 -8.48
CA LEU A 65 -21.65 12.46 -9.53
C LEU A 65 -20.70 13.52 -10.09
N GLU A 66 -19.86 14.10 -9.23
CA GLU A 66 -18.88 15.12 -9.63
C GLU A 66 -17.71 14.52 -10.43
N GLN A 67 -17.24 13.33 -10.06
CA GLN A 67 -16.00 12.79 -10.61
C GLN A 67 -16.21 12.00 -11.91
N PHE A 68 -17.39 11.42 -12.10
CA PHE A 68 -17.68 10.47 -13.17
C PHE A 68 -18.79 10.96 -14.08
N ASN A 69 -18.64 10.66 -15.38
CA ASN A 69 -19.68 10.91 -16.39
C ASN A 69 -20.13 9.62 -17.10
N ALA A 70 -19.62 8.48 -16.65
CA ALA A 70 -19.93 7.16 -17.15
C ALA A 70 -20.07 6.17 -15.98
N PRO A 71 -20.62 4.97 -16.22
CA PRO A 71 -20.76 3.96 -15.18
C PRO A 71 -19.42 3.53 -14.61
N VAL A 72 -19.42 3.02 -13.38
CA VAL A 72 -18.20 2.68 -12.65
C VAL A 72 -18.18 1.20 -12.27
N TRP A 73 -17.01 0.59 -12.40
CA TRP A 73 -16.69 -0.67 -11.74
C TRP A 73 -16.30 -0.39 -10.29
N VAL A 74 -16.82 -1.18 -9.37
CA VAL A 74 -16.58 -1.04 -7.93
C VAL A 74 -15.81 -2.27 -7.45
N GLU A 75 -14.55 -2.07 -7.09
CA GLU A 75 -13.67 -3.11 -6.54
C GLU A 75 -13.40 -2.86 -5.07
N GLU A 76 -13.17 -3.93 -4.31
CA GLU A 76 -12.59 -3.83 -2.98
C GLU A 76 -11.26 -3.08 -3.05
N LYS A 77 -11.08 -2.14 -2.13
CA LYS A 77 -9.76 -1.65 -1.78
C LYS A 77 -9.19 -2.57 -0.69
N VAL A 78 -8.27 -3.43 -1.07
CA VAL A 78 -7.56 -4.31 -0.14
C VAL A 78 -6.50 -3.47 0.59
N ASP A 79 -6.39 -3.66 1.90
CA ASP A 79 -5.38 -3.00 2.72
C ASP A 79 -4.11 -3.85 2.79
N GLY A 80 -3.01 -3.29 2.31
CA GLY A 80 -1.75 -3.98 2.13
C GLY A 80 -0.73 -3.05 1.49
N TYR A 81 0.14 -3.60 0.65
CA TYR A 81 1.04 -2.77 -0.15
C TYR A 81 0.96 -3.07 -1.64
N ASN A 82 1.00 -1.97 -2.41
CA ASN A 82 1.03 -1.98 -3.87
C ASN A 82 2.33 -2.61 -4.41
N THR A 83 2.18 -3.51 -5.38
CA THR A 83 3.27 -4.04 -6.18
C THR A 83 2.98 -4.00 -7.69
N ARG A 84 4.05 -3.84 -8.48
CA ARG A 84 4.03 -3.97 -9.95
C ARG A 84 4.94 -5.11 -10.36
N ILE A 85 4.37 -6.14 -10.95
CA ILE A 85 5.02 -7.42 -11.22
C ILE A 85 5.22 -7.56 -12.72
N PHE A 86 6.44 -7.85 -13.15
CA PHE A 86 6.82 -7.86 -14.55
C PHE A 86 7.84 -8.98 -14.83
N PHE A 87 7.85 -9.43 -16.09
CA PHE A 87 8.80 -10.42 -16.56
C PHE A 87 10.05 -9.75 -17.14
N HIS A 88 11.24 -10.26 -16.84
CA HIS A 88 12.49 -9.79 -17.46
C HIS A 88 13.53 -10.91 -17.46
N ASN A 89 14.19 -11.15 -18.59
CA ASN A 89 15.29 -12.12 -18.71
C ASN A 89 14.97 -13.52 -18.14
N GLY A 90 13.76 -14.04 -18.38
CA GLY A 90 13.36 -15.36 -17.91
C GLY A 90 12.82 -15.41 -16.47
N GLU A 91 12.82 -14.29 -15.76
CA GLU A 91 12.43 -14.21 -14.35
C GLU A 91 11.30 -13.20 -14.11
N VAL A 92 10.57 -13.42 -13.01
CA VAL A 92 9.49 -12.52 -12.57
C VAL A 92 10.02 -11.66 -11.44
N TYR A 93 9.88 -10.34 -11.56
CA TYR A 93 10.30 -9.36 -10.56
C TYR A 93 9.11 -8.54 -10.09
N ALA A 94 9.19 -8.05 -8.85
CA ALA A 94 8.16 -7.24 -8.25
C ALA A 94 8.72 -5.91 -7.76
N LEU A 95 8.19 -4.79 -8.26
CA LEU A 95 8.49 -3.46 -7.76
C LEU A 95 7.55 -3.10 -6.61
N THR A 96 8.07 -2.44 -5.58
CA THR A 96 7.26 -1.69 -4.62
C THR A 96 6.64 -0.45 -5.28
N ARG A 97 5.71 0.19 -4.58
CA ARG A 97 5.20 1.52 -4.96
C ARG A 97 6.31 2.55 -5.22
N GLY A 98 7.38 2.51 -4.43
CA GLY A 98 8.54 3.42 -4.56
C GLY A 98 9.48 3.08 -5.72
N GLY A 99 9.22 1.99 -6.45
CA GLY A 99 10.00 1.55 -7.61
C GLY A 99 11.21 0.67 -7.27
N TYR A 100 11.35 0.19 -6.04
CA TYR A 100 12.40 -0.77 -5.69
C TYR A 100 12.01 -2.18 -6.09
N ILE A 101 12.91 -2.95 -6.71
CA ILE A 101 12.73 -4.41 -6.81
C ILE A 101 12.77 -4.99 -5.39
N CYS A 102 11.63 -5.52 -4.92
CA CYS A 102 11.47 -6.07 -3.60
C CYS A 102 11.93 -7.53 -3.56
N ALA A 103 12.95 -7.84 -2.76
CA ALA A 103 13.41 -9.22 -2.61
C ALA A 103 12.31 -10.15 -2.04
N PHE A 104 11.51 -9.68 -1.09
CA PHE A 104 10.39 -10.46 -0.52
C PHE A 104 9.31 -10.75 -1.57
N THR A 105 8.75 -9.72 -2.21
CA THR A 105 7.65 -9.91 -3.17
C THR A 105 8.11 -10.71 -4.40
N THR A 106 9.33 -10.46 -4.89
CA THR A 106 9.94 -11.20 -6.01
C THR A 106 10.11 -12.69 -5.68
N ASP A 107 10.49 -13.01 -4.45
CA ASP A 107 10.67 -14.38 -3.99
C ASP A 107 9.34 -15.14 -3.85
N ARG A 108 8.27 -14.44 -3.47
CA ARG A 108 6.97 -15.03 -3.14
C ARG A 108 5.95 -15.05 -4.29
N VAL A 109 6.14 -14.24 -5.32
CA VAL A 109 5.13 -14.05 -6.38
C VAL A 109 4.70 -15.34 -7.08
N LYS A 110 5.65 -16.25 -7.35
CA LYS A 110 5.40 -17.52 -8.03
C LYS A 110 4.61 -18.53 -7.17
N ASP A 111 4.47 -18.28 -5.87
CA ASP A 111 3.61 -19.08 -4.99
C ASP A 111 2.12 -18.79 -5.23
N PHE A 112 1.77 -17.62 -5.78
CA PHE A 112 0.40 -17.11 -5.86
C PHE A 112 -0.07 -16.78 -7.28
N ILE A 113 0.86 -16.47 -8.19
CA ILE A 113 0.55 -16.06 -9.55
C ILE A 113 1.09 -17.07 -10.54
N ASN A 114 0.22 -17.53 -11.45
CA ASN A 114 0.57 -18.46 -12.51
C ASN A 114 1.66 -17.88 -13.43
N PRO A 115 2.86 -18.51 -13.52
CA PRO A 115 3.95 -18.03 -14.36
C PRO A 115 3.59 -17.94 -15.86
N ALA A 116 2.66 -18.76 -16.35
CA ALA A 116 2.24 -18.76 -17.75
C ALA A 116 1.70 -17.40 -18.22
N PHE A 117 1.12 -16.59 -17.31
CA PHE A 117 0.71 -15.22 -17.62
C PHE A 117 1.89 -14.39 -18.16
N PHE A 118 3.04 -14.48 -17.50
CA PHE A 118 4.23 -13.69 -17.82
C PHE A 118 4.94 -14.20 -19.06
N GLU A 119 4.98 -15.52 -19.25
CA GLU A 119 5.59 -16.16 -20.41
C GLU A 119 4.81 -15.86 -21.70
N GLU A 120 3.48 -15.90 -21.65
CA GLU A 120 2.62 -15.60 -22.80
C GLU A 120 2.43 -14.09 -23.03
N ASN A 121 2.60 -13.26 -21.98
CA ASN A 121 2.39 -11.81 -22.05
C ASN A 121 3.58 -11.03 -21.46
N PRO A 122 4.80 -11.15 -22.04
CA PRO A 122 6.02 -10.59 -21.46
C PRO A 122 6.01 -9.06 -21.37
N ASP A 123 5.15 -8.38 -22.13
CA ASP A 123 5.03 -6.92 -22.14
C ASP A 123 4.08 -6.38 -21.06
N LEU A 124 3.29 -7.24 -20.43
CA LEU A 124 2.32 -6.83 -19.41
C LEU A 124 2.95 -6.76 -18.02
N VAL A 125 2.39 -5.87 -17.20
CA VAL A 125 2.79 -5.64 -15.81
C VAL A 125 1.54 -5.81 -14.95
N LEU A 126 1.51 -6.81 -14.08
CA LEU A 126 0.42 -6.97 -13.11
C LEU A 126 0.57 -5.93 -12.00
N CYS A 127 -0.50 -5.21 -11.70
CA CYS A 127 -0.61 -4.37 -10.53
C CYS A 127 -1.47 -5.10 -9.50
N ALA A 128 -0.88 -5.39 -8.35
CA ALA A 128 -1.53 -6.17 -7.31
C ALA A 128 -1.30 -5.55 -5.94
N GLU A 129 -2.21 -5.86 -5.02
CA GLU A 129 -2.02 -5.61 -3.60
C GLU A 129 -1.48 -6.89 -2.98
N VAL A 130 -0.48 -6.77 -2.13
CA VAL A 130 -0.02 -7.87 -1.29
C VAL A 130 -0.43 -7.57 0.14
N ALA A 131 -1.20 -8.48 0.72
CA ALA A 131 -1.83 -8.29 2.02
C ALA A 131 -1.81 -9.59 2.84
N GLY A 132 -1.79 -9.47 4.16
CA GLY A 132 -1.73 -10.61 5.08
C GLY A 132 -0.90 -10.28 6.32
N PRO A 133 -1.09 -11.02 7.43
CA PRO A 133 -0.46 -10.69 8.71
C PRO A 133 1.06 -10.88 8.73
N GLU A 134 1.62 -11.59 7.74
CA GLU A 134 3.06 -11.86 7.65
C GLU A 134 3.74 -11.13 6.48
N ASN A 135 3.25 -9.93 6.18
CA ASN A 135 3.91 -9.03 5.24
C ASN A 135 4.91 -8.11 5.98
N PRO A 136 5.99 -7.66 5.32
CA PRO A 136 7.04 -6.91 6.02
C PRO A 136 6.83 -5.39 6.05
N TYR A 137 5.71 -4.87 5.54
CA TYR A 137 5.51 -3.44 5.32
C TYR A 137 4.39 -2.84 6.17
N VAL A 138 3.24 -3.51 6.21
CA VAL A 138 1.98 -3.03 6.81
C VAL A 138 1.63 -3.95 7.98
N GLU A 139 1.19 -3.37 9.10
CA GLU A 139 0.76 -4.14 10.27
C GLU A 139 -0.66 -4.69 10.10
N GLU A 140 -1.52 -3.91 9.44
CA GLU A 140 -2.86 -4.35 9.08
C GLU A 140 -2.82 -5.54 8.12
N SER A 141 -3.86 -6.35 8.28
CA SER A 141 -4.21 -7.41 7.36
C SER A 141 -5.72 -7.40 7.18
N PRO A 142 -6.22 -7.67 5.97
CA PRO A 142 -7.62 -7.99 5.77
C PRO A 142 -8.01 -9.15 6.69
N PRO A 143 -9.19 -9.08 7.34
CA PRO A 143 -9.57 -10.02 8.39
C PRO A 143 -9.78 -11.45 7.89
N TYR A 144 -9.97 -11.62 6.58
CA TYR A 144 -10.11 -12.92 5.92
C TYR A 144 -8.76 -13.59 5.58
N ILE A 145 -7.63 -12.99 5.95
CA ILE A 145 -6.29 -13.58 5.81
C ILE A 145 -5.72 -13.84 7.21
N GLU A 146 -5.76 -15.09 7.65
CA GLU A 146 -5.33 -15.49 9.00
C GLU A 146 -3.83 -15.75 9.10
N GLU A 147 -3.17 -16.09 7.99
CA GLU A 147 -1.74 -16.40 7.95
C GLU A 147 -1.09 -16.04 6.60
N ASP A 148 0.24 -15.90 6.62
CA ASP A 148 1.06 -15.59 5.44
C ASP A 148 0.60 -14.30 4.73
N ILE A 149 0.73 -14.28 3.41
CA ILE A 149 0.25 -13.23 2.52
C ILE A 149 -0.63 -13.82 1.41
N ARG A 150 -1.35 -12.95 0.72
CA ARG A 150 -2.05 -13.19 -0.54
C ARG A 150 -1.78 -12.04 -1.51
N PHE A 151 -1.96 -12.32 -2.80
CA PHE A 151 -1.87 -11.34 -3.87
C PHE A 151 -3.27 -11.08 -4.42
N PHE A 152 -3.59 -9.82 -4.70
CA PHE A 152 -4.87 -9.41 -5.29
C PHE A 152 -4.62 -8.49 -6.47
N VAL A 153 -4.65 -9.03 -7.68
CA VAL A 153 -4.56 -8.26 -8.92
C VAL A 153 -5.76 -7.32 -9.03
N PHE A 154 -5.50 -6.03 -9.22
CA PHE A 154 -6.53 -5.02 -9.43
C PHE A 154 -6.39 -4.29 -10.77
N ASP A 155 -5.20 -4.29 -11.38
CA ASP A 155 -4.96 -3.67 -12.69
C ASP A 155 -3.86 -4.38 -13.48
N ILE A 156 -3.81 -4.10 -14.78
CA ILE A 156 -2.75 -4.56 -15.68
C ILE A 156 -2.27 -3.36 -16.49
N MET A 157 -0.98 -3.09 -16.43
CA MET A 157 -0.30 -2.06 -17.23
C MET A 157 0.52 -2.72 -18.34
N LYS A 158 1.08 -1.92 -19.24
CA LYS A 158 2.00 -2.37 -20.28
C LYS A 158 3.34 -1.65 -20.17
N LYS A 159 4.44 -2.37 -20.40
CA LYS A 159 5.78 -1.78 -20.42
C LYS A 159 5.86 -0.65 -21.45
N GLY A 160 6.51 0.44 -21.06
CA GLY A 160 6.71 1.61 -21.93
C GLY A 160 5.48 2.53 -22.06
N GLU A 161 4.31 2.13 -21.59
CA GLU A 161 3.04 2.84 -21.75
C GLU A 161 2.46 3.28 -20.39
N GLN A 162 1.93 4.50 -20.32
CA GLN A 162 1.13 4.93 -19.17
C GLN A 162 -0.32 4.45 -19.33
N GLY A 163 -1.03 4.34 -18.22
CA GLY A 163 -2.42 3.89 -18.18
C GLY A 163 -2.55 2.39 -17.94
N PHE A 164 -3.75 1.88 -18.18
CA PHE A 164 -4.16 0.52 -17.84
C PHE A 164 -4.83 -0.14 -19.04
N LEU A 165 -4.81 -1.46 -19.07
CA LEU A 165 -5.65 -2.20 -20.02
C LEU A 165 -7.14 -1.87 -19.75
N PRO A 166 -7.99 -1.87 -20.79
CA PRO A 166 -9.43 -1.74 -20.62
C PRO A 166 -9.95 -2.76 -19.60
N TYR A 167 -10.90 -2.34 -18.75
CA TYR A 167 -11.35 -3.15 -17.63
C TYR A 167 -11.84 -4.55 -18.04
N ARG A 168 -12.56 -4.65 -19.17
CA ARG A 168 -13.03 -5.93 -19.71
C ARG A 168 -11.90 -6.84 -20.18
N GLU A 169 -10.78 -6.29 -20.67
CA GLU A 169 -9.60 -7.06 -21.05
C GLU A 169 -8.88 -7.58 -19.81
N LYS A 170 -8.78 -6.77 -18.76
CA LYS A 170 -8.30 -7.22 -17.45
C LYS A 170 -9.09 -8.44 -16.96
N LEU A 171 -10.42 -8.39 -16.98
CA LEU A 171 -11.26 -9.51 -16.54
C LEU A 171 -11.01 -10.79 -17.34
N LYS A 172 -10.86 -10.69 -18.67
CA LYS A 172 -10.55 -11.85 -19.52
C LYS A 172 -9.20 -12.49 -19.16
N LEU A 173 -8.18 -11.67 -18.86
CA LEU A 173 -6.87 -12.17 -18.45
C LEU A 173 -6.91 -12.79 -17.06
N ILE A 174 -7.64 -12.18 -16.12
CA ILE A 174 -7.87 -12.75 -14.78
C ILE A 174 -8.51 -14.14 -14.90
N GLU A 175 -9.56 -14.27 -15.71
CA GLU A 175 -10.24 -15.55 -15.94
C GLU A 175 -9.34 -16.57 -16.63
N LYS A 176 -8.69 -16.18 -17.75
CA LYS A 176 -7.83 -17.08 -18.55
C LYS A 176 -6.71 -17.73 -17.72
N TYR A 177 -6.05 -16.95 -16.85
CA TYR A 177 -4.90 -17.43 -16.07
C TYR A 177 -5.25 -17.77 -14.62
N ASN A 178 -6.53 -17.67 -14.24
CA ASN A 178 -7.00 -17.82 -12.86
C ASN A 178 -6.20 -16.94 -11.87
N LEU A 179 -6.03 -15.66 -12.21
CA LEU A 179 -5.27 -14.73 -11.37
C LEU A 179 -6.05 -14.40 -10.09
N PRO A 180 -5.39 -14.40 -8.92
CA PRO A 180 -6.04 -13.94 -7.71
C PRO A 180 -6.28 -12.43 -7.83
N HIS A 181 -7.49 -11.97 -7.55
CA HIS A 181 -7.94 -10.61 -7.84
C HIS A 181 -8.75 -10.04 -6.68
N VAL A 182 -8.82 -8.71 -6.62
CA VAL A 182 -9.68 -7.99 -5.66
C VAL A 182 -11.16 -8.34 -5.90
N GLU A 183 -11.98 -8.34 -4.85
CA GLU A 183 -13.42 -8.60 -5.01
C GLU A 183 -14.05 -7.53 -5.92
N LEU A 184 -14.80 -7.99 -6.93
CA LEU A 184 -15.58 -7.14 -7.82
C LEU A 184 -17.04 -7.13 -7.37
N PHE A 185 -17.52 -5.99 -6.85
CA PHE A 185 -18.92 -5.85 -6.45
C PHE A 185 -19.86 -5.64 -7.63
N GLY A 186 -19.33 -5.21 -8.77
CA GLY A 186 -20.05 -5.09 -10.03
C GLY A 186 -19.82 -3.77 -10.75
N ARG A 187 -20.66 -3.54 -11.75
CA ARG A 187 -20.72 -2.31 -12.55
C ARG A 187 -21.99 -1.55 -12.22
N PHE A 188 -21.84 -0.29 -11.82
CA PHE A 188 -22.95 0.54 -11.34
C PHE A 188 -23.12 1.78 -12.20
N GLU A 189 -24.37 2.07 -12.52
CA GLU A 189 -24.77 3.38 -13.03
C GLU A 189 -24.68 4.40 -11.90
N LEU A 190 -24.36 5.66 -12.21
CA LEU A 190 -24.16 6.70 -11.19
C LEU A 190 -25.41 7.01 -10.36
N SER A 191 -26.60 6.62 -10.84
CA SER A 191 -27.86 6.74 -10.10
C SER A 191 -28.04 5.69 -9.00
N ARG A 192 -27.16 4.68 -8.91
CA ARG A 192 -27.26 3.55 -7.96
C ARG A 192 -26.40 3.73 -6.72
N VAL A 193 -26.22 4.97 -6.27
CA VAL A 193 -25.38 5.30 -5.09
C VAL A 193 -25.82 4.53 -3.84
N ASP A 194 -27.13 4.35 -3.62
CA ASP A 194 -27.64 3.64 -2.44
C ASP A 194 -27.22 2.17 -2.38
N ASP A 195 -27.02 1.51 -3.54
CA ASP A 195 -26.51 0.14 -3.58
C ASP A 195 -25.04 0.10 -3.12
N ILE A 196 -24.26 1.09 -3.54
CA ILE A 196 -22.86 1.26 -3.15
C ILE A 196 -22.74 1.57 -1.65
N LYS A 197 -23.65 2.40 -1.10
CA LYS A 197 -23.72 2.64 0.35
C LYS A 197 -23.91 1.36 1.14
N ARG A 198 -24.82 0.47 0.69
CA ARG A 198 -25.04 -0.83 1.35
C ARG A 198 -23.80 -1.72 1.32
N ILE A 199 -23.04 -1.70 0.21
CA ILE A 199 -21.75 -2.39 0.14
C ILE A 199 -20.78 -1.81 1.17
N LEU A 200 -20.64 -0.48 1.25
CA LEU A 200 -19.72 0.18 2.18
C LEU A 200 -20.07 -0.08 3.66
N ILE A 201 -21.36 -0.11 4.01
CA ILE A 201 -21.82 -0.49 5.35
C ILE A 201 -21.38 -1.91 5.68
N LYS A 202 -21.63 -2.86 4.76
CA LYS A 202 -21.18 -4.24 4.93
C LYS A 202 -19.66 -4.33 5.10
N LEU A 203 -18.89 -3.64 4.25
CA LEU A 203 -17.43 -3.61 4.35
C LEU A 203 -16.95 -3.02 5.68
N ASN A 204 -17.63 -1.99 6.17
CA ASN A 204 -17.33 -1.39 7.47
C ASN A 204 -17.51 -2.39 8.61
N ASP A 205 -18.65 -3.09 8.63
CA ASP A 205 -18.97 -4.10 9.64
C ASP A 205 -18.01 -5.30 9.57
N GLU A 206 -17.59 -5.66 8.34
CA GLU A 206 -16.59 -6.68 8.07
C GLU A 206 -15.14 -6.20 8.28
N LYS A 207 -14.93 -4.96 8.75
CA LYS A 207 -13.60 -4.40 9.02
C LYS A 207 -12.68 -4.34 7.78
N ARG A 208 -13.25 -4.04 6.62
CA ARG A 208 -12.55 -3.90 5.33
C ARG A 208 -12.32 -2.43 4.99
N GLU A 209 -11.29 -2.15 4.19
CA GLU A 209 -10.78 -0.79 4.01
C GLU A 209 -11.75 0.13 3.24
N GLY A 210 -12.35 -0.38 2.17
CA GLY A 210 -13.26 0.39 1.34
C GLY A 210 -13.27 -0.07 -0.10
N VAL A 211 -13.42 0.89 -1.03
CA VAL A 211 -13.59 0.59 -2.46
C VAL A 211 -12.79 1.53 -3.35
N VAL A 212 -12.48 1.05 -4.55
CA VAL A 212 -11.98 1.84 -5.67
C VAL A 212 -13.02 1.83 -6.78
N PHE A 213 -13.40 3.03 -7.22
CA PHE A 213 -14.27 3.27 -8.37
C PHE A 213 -13.42 3.47 -9.62
N LYS A 214 -13.75 2.74 -10.68
CA LYS A 214 -13.03 2.77 -11.96
C LYS A 214 -14.02 3.04 -13.09
N GLU A 215 -13.89 4.17 -13.75
CA GLU A 215 -14.81 4.60 -14.80
C GLU A 215 -14.75 3.64 -16.00
N ASP A 216 -15.90 3.14 -16.46
CA ASP A 216 -16.03 2.30 -17.65
C ASP A 216 -16.00 3.18 -18.92
N SER A 217 -14.90 3.90 -19.12
CA SER A 217 -14.70 4.84 -20.23
C SER A 217 -13.21 4.87 -20.65
N GLN A 218 -12.92 5.50 -21.79
CA GLN A 218 -11.53 5.73 -22.24
C GLN A 218 -10.73 6.66 -21.33
N ARG A 219 -11.41 7.51 -20.55
CA ARG A 219 -10.76 8.41 -19.58
C ARG A 219 -10.22 7.62 -18.37
N ASP A 220 -10.79 6.45 -18.08
CA ASP A 220 -10.42 5.55 -16.97
C ASP A 220 -10.16 6.32 -15.65
N LYS A 221 -11.06 7.27 -15.34
CA LYS A 221 -10.96 8.04 -14.10
C LYS A 221 -11.11 7.09 -12.92
N ARG A 222 -10.34 7.34 -11.86
CA ARG A 222 -10.34 6.53 -10.65
C ARG A 222 -10.44 7.38 -9.41
N VAL A 223 -11.31 6.98 -8.49
CA VAL A 223 -11.36 7.54 -7.13
C VAL A 223 -11.56 6.43 -6.12
N LYS A 224 -11.15 6.67 -4.88
CA LYS A 224 -11.32 5.74 -3.76
C LYS A 224 -12.15 6.36 -2.65
N TYR A 225 -12.85 5.50 -1.91
CA TYR A 225 -13.62 5.83 -0.72
C TYR A 225 -13.32 4.79 0.37
N ILE A 226 -13.19 5.25 1.61
CA ILE A 226 -12.67 4.46 2.73
C ILE A 226 -13.74 4.37 3.82
N THR A 227 -13.89 3.21 4.44
CA THR A 227 -14.86 2.99 5.52
C THR A 227 -14.52 3.80 6.77
N SER A 228 -15.51 4.05 7.65
CA SER A 228 -15.25 4.72 8.92
C SER A 228 -14.33 3.88 9.82
N TYR A 229 -14.54 2.55 9.84
CA TYR A 229 -13.65 1.59 10.50
C TYR A 229 -12.19 1.81 10.11
N ALA A 230 -11.88 1.82 8.82
CA ALA A 230 -10.49 1.93 8.36
C ALA A 230 -9.86 3.29 8.73
N ASN A 231 -10.64 4.38 8.72
CA ASN A 231 -10.14 5.67 9.19
C ASN A 231 -9.79 5.66 10.68
N ILE A 232 -10.59 4.99 11.52
CA ILE A 232 -10.32 4.86 12.95
C ILE A 232 -9.17 3.87 13.20
N ASN A 233 -9.12 2.76 12.46
CA ASN A 233 -8.08 1.75 12.61
C ASN A 233 -6.70 2.28 12.20
N ASP A 234 -6.63 3.05 11.12
CA ASP A 234 -5.43 3.78 10.73
C ASP A 234 -4.90 4.64 11.89
N ILE A 235 -5.78 5.40 12.57
CA ILE A 235 -5.39 6.23 13.72
C ILE A 235 -4.86 5.34 14.86
N ARG A 236 -5.58 4.26 15.16
CA ARG A 236 -5.25 3.29 16.20
C ARG A 236 -3.87 2.68 16.01
N ILE A 237 -3.53 2.37 14.76
CA ILE A 237 -2.29 1.71 14.43
C ILE A 237 -1.16 2.74 14.39
N THR A 238 -1.39 3.93 13.85
CA THR A 238 -0.31 4.91 13.78
C THR A 238 -0.08 5.68 15.08
N SER A 239 -0.98 5.58 16.05
CA SER A 239 -0.82 6.25 17.35
C SER A 239 0.41 5.76 18.14
N LEU A 240 0.91 4.55 17.87
CA LEU A 240 2.18 4.07 18.42
C LEU A 240 3.39 4.92 17.96
N ASN A 241 3.33 5.51 16.76
CA ASN A 241 4.39 6.33 16.18
C ASN A 241 3.84 7.61 15.53
N MET A 242 3.14 8.44 16.30
CA MET A 242 2.52 9.67 15.77
C MET A 242 3.50 10.63 15.11
N LEU A 243 4.72 10.76 15.64
CA LEU A 243 5.76 11.65 15.12
C LEU A 243 6.35 11.20 13.78
N GLY A 244 6.10 9.95 13.39
CA GLY A 244 6.54 9.41 12.11
C GLY A 244 5.69 9.87 10.92
N LEU A 245 4.62 10.61 11.17
CA LEU A 245 3.63 10.97 10.17
C LEU A 245 3.47 12.48 10.00
N PRO A 246 3.13 12.95 8.78
CA PRO A 246 2.73 14.33 8.55
C PRO A 246 1.56 14.75 9.43
N ALA A 247 1.52 16.03 9.84
CA ALA A 247 0.46 16.56 10.70
C ALA A 247 -0.95 16.42 10.08
N ASP A 248 -1.05 16.53 8.76
CA ASP A 248 -2.30 16.40 8.03
C ASP A 248 -2.81 14.95 7.96
N TYR A 249 -2.01 13.96 8.36
CA TYR A 249 -2.43 12.55 8.40
C TYR A 249 -3.69 12.35 9.27
N TYR A 250 -3.71 12.98 10.45
CA TYR A 250 -4.77 12.85 11.44
C TYR A 250 -5.96 13.76 11.11
N THR A 251 -5.70 15.02 10.75
CA THR A 251 -6.78 15.96 10.38
C THR A 251 -7.57 15.44 9.18
N ASN A 252 -6.88 14.86 8.18
CA ASN A 252 -7.55 14.26 7.03
C ASN A 252 -8.45 13.08 7.41
N ARG A 253 -8.11 12.29 8.44
CA ARG A 253 -8.92 11.14 8.87
C ARG A 253 -10.13 11.56 9.70
N LEU A 254 -9.94 12.53 10.58
CA LEU A 254 -11.02 13.15 11.33
C LEU A 254 -12.04 13.79 10.38
N LEU A 255 -11.58 14.49 9.33
CA LEU A 255 -12.46 15.10 8.34
C LEU A 255 -13.28 14.04 7.56
N ARG A 256 -12.66 12.91 7.17
CA ARG A 256 -13.37 11.80 6.52
C ARG A 256 -14.45 11.23 7.42
N LEU A 257 -14.12 10.99 8.68
CA LEU A 257 -15.07 10.44 9.65
C LEU A 257 -16.25 11.40 9.86
N ALA A 258 -15.98 12.69 10.05
CA ALA A 258 -17.02 13.71 10.22
C ALA A 258 -17.96 13.79 9.01
N LEU A 259 -17.40 13.80 7.79
CA LEU A 259 -18.18 13.86 6.55
C LEU A 259 -18.98 12.57 6.30
N PHE A 260 -18.44 11.41 6.67
CA PHE A 260 -19.17 10.13 6.61
C PHE A 260 -20.40 10.14 7.53
N ILE A 261 -20.23 10.58 8.79
CA ILE A 261 -21.32 10.64 9.77
C ILE A 261 -22.41 11.61 9.31
N GLU A 262 -22.01 12.76 8.78
CA GLU A 262 -22.92 13.76 8.23
C GLU A 262 -23.69 13.21 7.03
N GLU A 263 -23.00 12.59 6.07
CA GLU A 263 -23.62 12.05 4.85
C GLU A 263 -24.60 10.89 5.14
N GLU A 264 -24.27 10.02 6.08
CA GLU A 264 -25.11 8.87 6.44
C GLU A 264 -26.19 9.22 7.47
N GLY A 265 -26.26 10.48 7.93
CA GLY A 265 -27.21 10.91 8.96
C GLY A 265 -27.05 10.16 10.27
N LEU A 266 -25.84 9.64 10.55
CA LEU A 266 -25.55 8.88 11.75
C LEU A 266 -25.49 9.81 12.96
N LYS A 267 -25.95 9.33 14.11
CA LYS A 267 -25.78 10.07 15.36
C LYS A 267 -24.33 9.94 15.79
N ALA A 268 -23.65 11.08 15.92
CA ALA A 268 -22.37 11.16 16.60
C ALA A 268 -22.61 10.94 18.11
N ASP A 269 -22.61 9.68 18.51
CA ASP A 269 -22.89 9.26 19.88
C ASP A 269 -21.61 9.06 20.70
N GLU A 270 -21.80 8.80 21.99
CA GLU A 270 -20.70 8.59 22.94
C GLU A 270 -19.82 7.38 22.58
N SER A 271 -20.38 6.36 21.92
CA SER A 271 -19.63 5.18 21.49
C SER A 271 -18.58 5.55 20.45
N LEU A 272 -18.97 6.31 19.44
CA LEU A 272 -18.05 6.80 18.42
C LEU A 272 -16.94 7.67 19.01
N TYR A 273 -17.29 8.65 19.85
CA TYR A 273 -16.29 9.53 20.49
C TYR A 273 -15.31 8.73 21.34
N THR A 274 -15.81 7.74 22.07
CA THR A 274 -14.98 6.82 22.85
C THR A 274 -14.04 6.02 21.95
N GLU A 275 -14.53 5.51 20.82
CA GLU A 275 -13.70 4.73 19.90
C GLU A 275 -12.56 5.57 19.29
N VAL A 276 -12.87 6.79 18.85
CA VAL A 276 -11.85 7.72 18.32
C VAL A 276 -10.85 8.08 19.41
N GLY A 277 -11.30 8.40 20.63
CA GLY A 277 -10.42 8.71 21.76
C GLY A 277 -9.47 7.56 22.08
N LYS A 278 -9.98 6.32 22.10
CA LYS A 278 -9.16 5.11 22.28
C LYS A 278 -8.13 4.93 21.17
N ALA A 279 -8.53 5.11 19.91
CA ALA A 279 -7.61 4.99 18.77
C ALA A 279 -6.39 5.92 18.90
N PHE A 280 -6.57 7.15 19.38
CA PHE A 280 -5.45 8.06 19.63
C PHE A 280 -4.61 7.67 20.85
N LEU A 281 -5.25 7.33 21.96
CA LEU A 281 -4.57 7.25 23.25
C LEU A 281 -3.89 5.89 23.50
N GLU A 282 -4.49 4.78 23.05
CA GLU A 282 -3.99 3.44 23.37
C GLU A 282 -2.57 3.19 22.84
N GLY A 283 -2.28 3.58 21.61
CA GLY A 283 -0.94 3.44 21.04
C GLY A 283 0.10 4.32 21.74
N ILE A 284 -0.28 5.54 22.16
CA ILE A 284 0.62 6.43 22.93
C ILE A 284 0.90 5.83 24.31
N PHE A 285 -0.13 5.35 25.02
CA PHE A 285 0.05 4.69 26.32
C PHE A 285 0.96 3.48 26.20
N LYS A 286 0.76 2.65 25.17
CA LYS A 286 1.63 1.52 24.87
C LYS A 286 3.07 1.97 24.60
N ALA A 287 3.27 3.01 23.79
CA ALA A 287 4.61 3.57 23.53
C ALA A 287 5.31 4.02 24.82
N CYS A 288 4.60 4.71 25.71
CA CYS A 288 5.11 5.12 27.02
C CYS A 288 5.51 3.93 27.89
N GLN A 289 4.69 2.87 27.91
CA GLN A 289 5.01 1.64 28.64
C GLN A 289 6.26 0.97 28.06
N MET A 290 6.35 0.82 26.74
CA MET A 290 7.50 0.23 26.05
C MET A 290 8.81 0.98 26.31
N VAL A 291 8.79 2.32 26.33
CA VAL A 291 9.99 3.11 26.68
C VAL A 291 10.40 2.87 28.13
N ARG A 292 9.45 2.74 29.07
CA ARG A 292 9.76 2.47 30.48
C ARG A 292 10.33 1.07 30.71
N SER A 293 9.80 0.05 30.03
CA SER A 293 10.20 -1.35 30.23
C SER A 293 11.39 -1.77 29.37
N GLU A 294 11.45 -1.30 28.13
CA GLU A 294 12.38 -1.80 27.11
C GLU A 294 13.31 -0.71 26.54
N GLY A 295 13.06 0.56 26.87
CA GLY A 295 13.89 1.69 26.42
C GLY A 295 13.69 2.09 24.96
N LYS A 296 12.71 1.51 24.25
CA LYS A 296 12.45 1.76 22.83
C LYS A 296 11.00 1.52 22.43
N VAL A 297 10.53 2.23 21.41
CA VAL A 297 9.24 1.99 20.75
C VAL A 297 9.48 1.30 19.43
N TYR A 298 8.83 0.15 19.19
CA TYR A 298 9.06 -0.64 18.00
C TYR A 298 7.83 -1.47 17.60
N ARG A 299 7.90 -2.06 16.41
CA ARG A 299 6.98 -3.10 15.93
C ARG A 299 7.75 -4.31 15.46
N THR A 300 7.22 -5.50 15.70
CA THR A 300 7.78 -6.75 15.18
C THR A 300 7.04 -7.15 13.93
N PHE A 301 7.78 -7.62 12.93
CA PHE A 301 7.27 -8.17 11.68
C PHE A 301 7.81 -9.58 11.53
N ARG A 302 6.96 -10.45 10.97
CA ARG A 302 7.29 -11.82 10.61
C ARG A 302 6.97 -11.99 9.12
N CYS A 303 7.86 -12.61 8.36
CA CYS A 303 7.60 -12.88 6.94
C CYS A 303 8.35 -14.12 6.45
N ARG A 304 7.76 -14.83 5.49
CA ARG A 304 8.27 -16.09 4.95
C ARG A 304 8.93 -15.89 3.58
N PHE A 305 10.08 -16.52 3.36
CA PHE A 305 10.83 -16.53 2.10
C PHE A 305 11.08 -17.96 1.61
N ASN A 306 11.01 -18.20 0.31
CA ASN A 306 11.45 -19.42 -0.35
C ASN A 306 12.99 -19.57 -0.32
N LYS A 307 13.73 -18.46 -0.47
CA LYS A 307 15.21 -18.46 -0.48
C LYS A 307 15.80 -17.61 0.65
N LYS A 308 16.72 -18.20 1.42
CA LYS A 308 17.47 -17.48 2.48
C LYS A 308 18.18 -16.24 1.96
N GLU A 309 18.78 -16.32 0.78
CA GLU A 309 19.46 -15.19 0.12
C GLU A 309 18.53 -13.98 -0.04
N ASN A 310 17.27 -14.22 -0.45
CA ASN A 310 16.30 -13.14 -0.64
C ASN A 310 15.87 -12.51 0.70
N ALA A 311 15.83 -13.29 1.79
CA ALA A 311 15.62 -12.75 3.13
C ALA A 311 16.73 -11.79 3.58
N LEU A 312 18.00 -12.15 3.31
CA LEU A 312 19.15 -11.31 3.62
C LEU A 312 19.19 -10.04 2.77
N ILE A 313 18.92 -10.15 1.47
CA ILE A 313 18.83 -8.99 0.57
C ILE A 313 17.70 -8.06 1.03
N PHE A 314 16.53 -8.62 1.36
CA PHE A 314 15.40 -7.85 1.87
C PHE A 314 15.78 -7.08 3.14
N LEU A 315 16.42 -7.75 4.10
CA LEU A 315 16.82 -7.15 5.37
C LEU A 315 17.78 -5.96 5.15
N GLU A 316 18.70 -6.08 4.21
CA GLU A 316 19.59 -4.97 3.84
C GLU A 316 18.83 -3.82 3.18
N GLN A 317 17.91 -4.13 2.24
CA GLN A 317 17.08 -3.11 1.59
C GLN A 317 16.24 -2.31 2.59
N ILE A 318 15.60 -2.98 3.57
CA ILE A 318 14.69 -2.31 4.50
C ILE A 318 15.44 -1.46 5.54
N LYS A 319 16.68 -1.83 5.91
CA LYS A 319 17.53 -1.03 6.83
C LYS A 319 17.80 0.37 6.30
N HIS A 320 17.90 0.53 4.98
CA HIS A 320 18.20 1.81 4.34
C HIS A 320 16.94 2.55 3.85
N ALA A 321 15.74 2.03 4.12
CA ALA A 321 14.50 2.60 3.61
C ALA A 321 14.08 3.91 4.31
N SER A 322 14.50 4.13 5.56
CA SER A 322 14.18 5.33 6.33
C SER A 322 15.26 5.65 7.35
N ALA A 323 15.68 6.91 7.43
CA ALA A 323 16.64 7.39 8.43
C ALA A 323 16.05 7.45 9.87
N HIS A 324 14.72 7.44 10.01
CA HIS A 324 14.03 7.55 11.29
C HIS A 324 13.59 6.19 11.86
N ILE A 325 13.85 5.11 11.13
CA ILE A 325 13.49 3.76 11.53
C ILE A 325 14.76 2.92 11.54
N GLN A 326 15.09 2.36 12.70
CA GLN A 326 16.14 1.36 12.79
C GLN A 326 15.51 -0.03 12.63
N VAL A 327 16.10 -0.88 11.79
CA VAL A 327 15.67 -2.25 11.60
C VAL A 327 16.66 -3.22 12.23
N ASN A 328 16.19 -4.04 13.18
CA ASN A 328 17.00 -5.07 13.82
C ASN A 328 16.43 -6.46 13.52
N GLU A 329 17.27 -7.36 13.06
CA GLU A 329 16.93 -8.78 12.93
C GLU A 329 16.71 -9.39 14.31
N ARG A 330 15.66 -10.22 14.45
CA ARG A 330 15.40 -11.03 15.64
C ARG A 330 15.79 -12.49 15.39
N SER A 331 15.35 -13.05 14.27
CA SER A 331 15.66 -14.42 13.87
C SER A 331 15.54 -14.61 12.36
N LEU A 332 16.28 -15.57 11.82
CA LEU A 332 16.15 -16.08 10.46
C LEU A 332 16.29 -17.60 10.47
N GLU A 333 15.17 -18.28 10.56
CA GLU A 333 15.10 -19.72 10.80
C GLU A 333 14.45 -20.47 9.64
N LYS A 334 14.76 -21.75 9.47
CA LYS A 334 14.10 -22.58 8.45
C LYS A 334 12.89 -23.28 9.08
N GLU A 335 11.70 -22.97 8.59
CA GLU A 335 10.45 -23.62 8.99
C GLU A 335 9.81 -24.30 7.78
N GLY A 336 9.81 -25.63 7.76
CA GLY A 336 9.32 -26.40 6.63
C GLY A 336 10.06 -26.06 5.33
N LYS A 337 9.32 -25.58 4.32
CA LYS A 337 9.89 -25.17 3.02
C LYS A 337 10.37 -23.72 2.98
N TYR A 338 10.09 -22.92 4.01
CA TYR A 338 10.39 -21.49 4.03
C TYR A 338 11.55 -21.16 5.00
N TYR A 339 12.16 -20.02 4.76
CA TYR A 339 12.98 -19.27 5.71
C TYR A 339 12.11 -18.16 6.30
N VAL A 340 11.92 -18.18 7.61
CA VAL A 340 11.11 -17.21 8.35
C VAL A 340 12.03 -16.17 8.93
N LEU A 341 11.80 -14.91 8.54
CA LEU A 341 12.49 -13.75 9.07
C LEU A 341 11.58 -13.03 10.06
N GLU A 342 12.06 -12.87 11.29
CA GLU A 342 11.47 -11.94 12.25
C GLU A 342 12.41 -10.76 12.46
N PHE A 343 11.86 -9.56 12.44
CA PHE A 343 12.63 -8.34 12.63
C PHE A 343 11.78 -7.27 13.31
N GLU A 344 12.43 -6.32 13.96
CA GLU A 344 11.76 -5.16 14.55
C GLU A 344 12.08 -3.87 13.79
N LYS A 345 11.08 -3.00 13.66
CA LYS A 345 11.23 -1.61 13.22
C LYS A 345 11.13 -0.71 14.46
N VAL A 346 12.24 -0.12 14.85
CA VAL A 346 12.34 0.80 15.99
C VAL A 346 12.12 2.24 15.53
N PHE A 347 11.19 2.94 16.17
CA PHE A 347 10.84 4.31 15.86
C PHE A 347 11.71 5.29 16.66
N LEU A 348 12.77 5.80 16.03
CA LEU A 348 13.80 6.57 16.72
C LEU A 348 13.27 7.89 17.28
N ASN A 349 12.46 8.62 16.50
CA ASN A 349 11.91 9.90 16.92
C ASN A 349 10.98 9.75 18.15
N MET A 350 10.07 8.77 18.11
CA MET A 350 9.16 8.50 19.23
C MET A 350 9.92 8.02 20.46
N THR A 351 10.90 7.11 20.28
CA THR A 351 11.76 6.61 21.36
C THR A 351 12.52 7.75 22.03
N GLY A 352 13.15 8.63 21.23
CA GLY A 352 13.91 9.77 21.74
C GLY A 352 13.05 10.78 22.48
N LEU A 353 11.90 11.18 21.90
CA LEU A 353 11.01 12.15 22.52
C LEU A 353 10.45 11.64 23.85
N LEU A 354 9.88 10.43 23.86
CA LEU A 354 9.34 9.85 25.09
C LEU A 354 10.43 9.59 26.13
N GLY A 355 11.63 9.18 25.71
CA GLY A 355 12.78 9.02 26.59
C GLY A 355 13.20 10.32 27.29
N HIS A 356 13.02 11.47 26.63
CA HIS A 356 13.25 12.81 27.19
C HIS A 356 12.12 13.26 28.12
N ILE A 357 10.88 13.24 27.64
CA ILE A 357 9.70 13.76 28.38
C ILE A 357 9.43 12.92 29.63
N LEU A 358 9.51 11.59 29.54
CA LEU A 358 9.23 10.70 30.69
C LEU A 358 10.25 10.84 31.83
N LYS A 359 11.40 11.47 31.57
CA LYS A 359 12.42 11.82 32.57
C LYS A 359 12.29 13.26 33.10
N GLY A 360 11.25 13.99 32.69
CA GLY A 360 11.00 15.37 33.11
C GLY A 360 11.68 16.43 32.24
N GLY A 361 12.10 16.08 31.02
CA GLY A 361 12.66 17.04 30.06
C GLY A 361 11.61 18.03 29.56
N SER A 362 12.00 19.29 29.37
CA SER A 362 11.14 20.33 28.80
C SER A 362 11.17 20.32 27.26
N VAL A 363 10.08 20.76 26.64
CA VAL A 363 9.92 20.94 25.19
C VAL A 363 9.49 22.39 24.94
N ILE A 364 10.02 23.00 23.88
CA ILE A 364 9.63 24.35 23.43
C ILE A 364 8.88 24.15 22.11
N ASP A 365 7.63 24.61 22.07
CA ASP A 365 6.73 24.48 20.93
C ASP A 365 6.62 25.78 20.12
#